data_AF-A0A813DRG6-F1
#
_entry.id   AF-A0A813DRG6-F1
#
_cell.length_a   1.000
_cell.length_b   1.000
_cell.length_c   1.000
_cell.angle_alpha   90.00
_cell.angle_beta   90.00
_cell.angle_gamma   90.00
#
_symmetry.space_group_name_H-M   'P 1'
#
loop_
_entity.id
_entity.type
_entity.pdbx_description
1 polymer ?
#
loop_
_entity_poly.entity_id
_entity_poly.type
_entity_poly.pdbx_seq_one_letter_code
_entity_poly.pdbx_strand_id
1 'polypeptide(L)'
;GTIYDDILEKLATKVMGRIIHMPDGKAVYQRYGKDDSEHNYSISRIELNKFLIDAAQRDGAELHFDHAMSESSDFGSAETTGCTLNFRKGRLPAEQKLVRVNVTCPVIACDGAG
;
A
#
# COMPACT_ATOMS: atom_id res chain seq x y z
N GLY A 1 -0.99 9.30 20.09
CA GLY A 1 -1.98 9.63 19.06
C GLY A 1 -2.51 8.35 18.47
N THR A 2 -3.50 8.45 17.59
CA THR A 2 -3.83 7.37 16.67
C THR A 2 -2.73 7.21 15.63
N ILE A 3 -2.72 6.07 14.91
CA ILE A 3 -1.82 5.88 13.76
C ILE A 3 -1.99 6.99 12.71
N TYR A 4 -3.21 7.53 12.58
CA TYR A 4 -3.52 8.64 11.68
C TYR A 4 -2.81 9.93 12.10
N ASP A 5 -2.89 10.28 13.39
CA ASP A 5 -2.24 11.48 13.93
C ASP A 5 -0.72 11.41 13.74
N ASP A 6 -0.12 10.25 14.01
CA ASP A 6 1.32 10.04 13.83
C ASP A 6 1.77 10.23 12.37
N ILE A 7 0.96 9.76 11.40
CA ILE A 7 1.24 9.96 9.97
C ILE A 7 1.19 11.44 9.62
N LEU A 8 0.14 12.14 10.07
CA LEU A 8 -0.03 13.56 9.76
C LEU A 8 1.06 14.44 10.36
N GLU A 9 1.47 14.16 11.60
CA GLU A 9 2.47 14.95 12.32
C GLU A 9 3.89 14.73 11.79
N LYS A 10 4.22 13.50 11.37
CA LYS A 10 5.62 13.11 11.09
C LYS A 10 5.94 13.00 9.61
N LEU A 11 4.96 12.68 8.76
CA LEU A 11 5.21 12.28 7.37
C LEU A 11 4.53 13.19 6.34
N ALA A 12 3.58 14.04 6.76
CA ALA A 12 2.72 14.76 5.85
C ALA A 12 2.95 16.28 5.88
N THR A 13 2.84 16.90 4.71
CA THR A 13 2.83 18.36 4.54
C THR A 13 1.48 18.80 3.99
N LYS A 14 0.86 19.80 4.59
CA LYS A 14 -0.40 20.37 4.09
C LYS A 14 -0.20 21.06 2.74
N VAL A 15 -1.13 20.84 1.83
CA VAL A 15 -1.22 21.49 0.52
C VAL A 15 -2.58 22.20 0.45
N MET A 16 -2.54 23.52 0.60
CA MET A 16 -3.74 24.35 0.81
C MET A 16 -4.51 24.67 -0.49
N GLY A 17 -3.91 24.39 -1.64
CA GLY A 17 -4.48 24.72 -2.94
C GLY A 17 -3.58 24.25 -4.07
N ARG A 18 -4.04 24.47 -5.29
CA ARG A 18 -3.26 24.22 -6.51
C ARG A 18 -2.68 25.52 -7.05
N ILE A 19 -1.51 25.40 -7.63
CA ILE A 19 -0.87 26.45 -8.42
C ILE A 19 -1.02 26.06 -9.89
N ILE A 20 -1.57 26.96 -10.70
CA ILE A 20 -1.74 26.77 -12.14
C ILE A 20 -0.72 27.66 -12.85
N HIS A 21 0.19 27.05 -13.60
CA HIS A 21 1.17 27.75 -14.41
C HIS A 21 0.57 28.07 -15.79
N MET A 22 0.49 29.36 -16.12
CA MET A 22 -0.07 29.87 -17.36
C MET A 22 1.02 29.96 -18.45
N PRO A 23 0.65 29.91 -19.75
CA PRO A 23 1.61 30.01 -20.85
C PRO A 23 2.41 31.33 -20.89
N ASP A 24 1.87 32.41 -20.34
CA ASP A 24 2.54 33.72 -20.25
C ASP A 24 3.54 33.82 -19.08
N GLY A 25 3.81 32.70 -18.40
CA GLY A 25 4.72 32.61 -17.27
C GLY A 25 4.11 33.02 -15.92
N LYS A 26 2.85 33.47 -15.89
CA LYS A 26 2.17 33.78 -14.62
C LYS A 26 1.74 32.50 -13.90
N ALA A 27 1.56 32.61 -12.59
CA ALA A 27 0.98 31.56 -11.77
C ALA A 27 -0.32 32.05 -11.12
N VAL A 28 -1.36 31.22 -11.14
CA VAL A 28 -2.63 31.47 -10.46
C VAL A 28 -2.76 30.49 -9.30
N TYR A 29 -2.91 31.02 -8.08
CA TYR A 29 -3.21 30.20 -6.91
C TYR A 29 -4.73 30.02 -6.77
N GLN A 30 -5.16 28.77 -6.58
CA GLN A 30 -6.54 28.42 -6.28
C GLN A 30 -6.57 27.55 -5.02
N ARG A 31 -7.14 28.10 -3.94
CA ARG A 31 -7.40 27.37 -2.70
C ARG A 31 -8.34 26.19 -2.96
N TYR A 32 -8.16 25.08 -2.23
CA TYR A 32 -9.04 23.93 -2.34
C TYR A 32 -10.41 24.16 -1.67
N GLY A 33 -10.42 24.65 -0.43
CA GLY A 33 -11.64 24.85 0.34
C GLY A 33 -11.93 26.29 0.74
N LYS A 34 -12.93 26.46 1.61
CA LYS A 34 -13.37 27.78 2.07
C LYS A 34 -12.36 28.42 3.03
N ASP A 35 -11.75 27.63 3.89
CA ASP A 35 -10.77 28.04 4.89
C ASP A 35 -9.63 27.01 4.99
N ASP A 36 -8.77 27.14 6.00
CA ASP A 36 -7.58 26.31 6.16
C ASP A 36 -7.86 24.93 6.78
N SER A 37 -9.13 24.57 7.02
CA SER A 37 -9.53 23.24 7.47
C SER A 37 -9.65 22.22 6.32
N GLU A 38 -9.81 22.70 5.09
CA GLU A 38 -10.03 21.90 3.88
C GLU A 38 -8.77 21.95 2.97
N HIS A 39 -7.89 20.97 3.17
CA HIS A 39 -6.61 20.87 2.46
C HIS A 39 -6.26 19.43 2.14
N ASN A 40 -5.34 19.25 1.20
CA ASN A 40 -4.74 17.94 0.93
C ASN A 40 -3.48 17.74 1.77
N TYR A 41 -3.06 16.49 1.92
CA TYR A 41 -1.75 16.14 2.47
C TYR A 41 -0.86 15.59 1.36
N SER A 42 0.33 16.18 1.22
CA SER A 42 1.41 15.58 0.45
C SER A 42 2.20 14.67 1.37
N ILE A 43 2.34 13.40 0.98
CA ILE A 43 3.05 12.38 1.75
C ILE A 43 3.91 11.54 0.81
N SER A 44 5.11 11.18 1.28
CA SER A 44 5.99 10.26 0.56
C SER A 44 5.42 8.84 0.58
N ARG A 45 5.24 8.24 -0.60
CA ARG A 45 4.79 6.85 -0.72
C ARG A 45 5.73 5.87 -0.02
N ILE A 46 7.04 6.11 -0.11
CA ILE A 46 8.05 5.22 0.49
C ILE A 46 7.96 5.28 2.02
N GLU A 47 7.90 6.48 2.59
CA GLU A 47 7.88 6.64 4.05
C GLU A 47 6.55 6.17 4.65
N LEU A 48 5.43 6.45 3.99
CA LEU A 48 4.13 5.90 4.40
C LEU A 48 4.14 4.37 4.37
N ASN A 49 4.69 3.76 3.32
CA ASN A 49 4.74 2.31 3.21
C ASN A 49 5.60 1.66 4.32
N LYS A 50 6.78 2.20 4.61
CA LYS A 50 7.62 1.75 5.72
C LYS A 50 6.89 1.87 7.06
N PHE A 51 6.28 3.02 7.32
CA PHE A 51 5.56 3.26 8.57
C PHE A 51 4.41 2.27 8.78
N LEU A 52 3.63 1.96 7.73
CA LEU A 52 2.54 0.99 7.79
C LEU A 52 3.04 -0.45 7.98
N ILE A 53 4.14 -0.82 7.32
CA ILE A 53 4.83 -2.10 7.52
C ILE A 53 5.26 -2.26 8.99
N ASP A 54 5.94 -1.25 9.53
CA ASP A 54 6.43 -1.27 10.91
C ASP A 54 5.27 -1.31 11.91
N ALA A 55 4.17 -0.59 11.65
CA ALA A 55 2.98 -0.61 12.49
C ALA A 55 2.31 -1.99 12.48
N ALA A 56 2.16 -2.62 11.30
CA ALA A 56 1.58 -3.95 11.19
C ALA A 56 2.41 -5.00 11.94
N GLN A 57 3.74 -4.98 11.81
CA GLN A 57 4.63 -5.89 12.55
C GLN A 57 4.53 -5.68 14.06
N ARG A 58 4.42 -4.42 14.51
CA ARG A 58 4.27 -4.09 15.94
C ARG A 58 2.98 -4.67 16.54
N ASP A 59 1.92 -4.74 15.74
CA ASP A 59 0.63 -5.32 16.12
C ASP A 59 0.57 -6.85 15.87
N GLY A 60 1.69 -7.47 15.51
CA GLY A 60 1.84 -8.92 15.42
C GLY A 60 1.65 -9.52 14.03
N ALA A 61 1.54 -8.71 12.97
CA ALA A 61 1.50 -9.24 11.61
C ALA A 61 2.86 -9.82 11.19
N GLU A 62 2.86 -11.03 10.64
CA GLU A 62 4.03 -11.64 10.03
C GLU A 62 4.14 -11.23 8.56
N LEU A 63 5.28 -10.68 8.17
CA LEU A 63 5.53 -10.20 6.81
C LEU A 63 6.56 -11.08 6.10
N HIS A 64 6.19 -11.58 4.93
CA HIS A 64 7.04 -12.40 4.07
C HIS A 64 7.42 -11.64 2.80
N PHE A 65 8.55 -10.93 2.83
CA PHE A 65 9.10 -10.24 1.65
C PHE A 65 9.67 -11.20 0.62
N ASP A 66 9.82 -10.74 -0.62
CA ASP A 66 10.30 -11.53 -1.77
C ASP A 66 9.42 -12.75 -2.10
N HIS A 67 8.13 -12.73 -1.74
CA HIS A 67 7.15 -13.75 -2.10
C HIS A 67 6.17 -13.19 -3.13
N ALA A 68 6.39 -13.48 -4.41
CA ALA A 68 5.47 -13.09 -5.47
C ALA A 68 4.43 -14.19 -5.69
N MET A 69 3.14 -13.88 -5.61
CA MET A 69 2.08 -14.85 -5.88
C MET A 69 2.14 -15.33 -7.34
N SER A 70 1.85 -16.60 -7.56
CA SER A 70 1.81 -17.26 -8.87
C SER A 70 0.37 -17.43 -9.34
N GLU A 71 0.17 -17.28 -10.64
CA GLU A 71 -1.09 -17.60 -11.34
C GLU A 71 -1.53 -19.06 -11.18
N SER A 72 -0.60 -19.95 -10.81
CA SER A 72 -0.92 -21.35 -10.50
C SER A 72 -1.60 -21.56 -9.15
N SER A 73 -1.91 -20.50 -8.40
CA SER A 73 -2.66 -20.58 -7.14
C SER A 73 -4.09 -21.05 -7.38
N ASP A 74 -4.56 -21.95 -6.52
CA ASP A 74 -5.89 -22.55 -6.61
C ASP A 74 -6.74 -21.99 -5.47
N PHE A 75 -7.74 -21.17 -5.80
CA PHE A 75 -8.60 -20.50 -4.83
C PHE A 75 -9.77 -21.37 -4.32
N GLY A 76 -9.75 -22.68 -4.63
CA GLY A 76 -10.81 -23.60 -4.26
C GLY A 76 -12.02 -23.49 -5.20
N SER A 77 -12.92 -24.47 -5.08
CA SER A 77 -14.18 -24.54 -5.84
C SER A 77 -15.38 -24.47 -4.89
N ALA A 78 -16.59 -24.41 -5.45
CA ALA A 78 -17.82 -24.47 -4.66
C ALA A 78 -17.93 -25.72 -3.74
N GLU A 79 -17.12 -26.75 -4.01
CA GLU A 79 -17.15 -28.04 -3.32
C GLU A 79 -16.00 -28.21 -2.30
N THR A 80 -15.03 -27.28 -2.28
CA THR A 80 -13.81 -27.40 -1.46
C THR A 80 -13.64 -26.19 -0.56
N THR A 81 -13.52 -26.39 0.75
CA THR A 81 -13.22 -25.30 1.69
C THR A 81 -11.72 -25.05 1.77
N GLY A 82 -11.30 -23.83 1.41
CA GLY A 82 -9.92 -23.37 1.47
C GLY A 82 -9.27 -23.18 0.09
N CYS A 83 -8.03 -22.70 0.09
CA CYS A 83 -7.26 -22.46 -1.12
C CYS A 83 -5.79 -22.85 -0.95
N THR A 84 -5.13 -23.14 -2.06
CA THR A 84 -3.68 -23.35 -2.14
C THR A 84 -3.03 -22.17 -2.82
N LEU A 85 -2.29 -21.36 -2.06
CA LEU A 85 -1.53 -20.24 -2.60
C LEU A 85 -0.13 -20.71 -2.97
N ASN A 86 0.27 -20.44 -4.21
CA ASN A 86 1.60 -20.74 -4.72
C ASN A 86 2.39 -19.43 -4.88
N PHE A 87 3.58 -19.35 -4.28
CA PHE A 87 4.46 -18.19 -4.33
C PHE A 87 5.80 -18.54 -4.95
N ARG A 88 6.39 -17.61 -5.70
CA ARG A 88 7.81 -17.61 -6.06
C ARG A 88 8.55 -16.81 -5.00
N LYS A 89 9.38 -17.51 -4.21
CA LYS A 89 10.22 -16.91 -3.17
C LYS A 89 11.62 -16.63 -3.70
N GLY A 90 12.03 -15.37 -3.71
CA GLY A 90 13.38 -14.95 -4.09
C GLY A 90 13.37 -13.68 -4.95
N ARG A 91 14.35 -12.81 -4.71
CA ARG A 91 14.42 -11.50 -5.36
C ARG A 91 14.88 -11.59 -6.82
N LEU A 92 15.83 -12.49 -7.11
CA LEU A 92 16.38 -12.69 -8.44
C LEU A 92 15.78 -13.95 -9.09
N PRO A 93 15.51 -13.97 -10.41
CA PRO A 93 14.89 -15.11 -11.08
C PRO A 93 15.62 -16.45 -10.87
N ALA A 94 16.96 -16.43 -10.85
CA ALA A 94 17.78 -17.64 -10.70
C ALA A 94 17.69 -18.29 -9.31
N GLU A 95 17.23 -17.54 -8.30
CA GLU A 95 17.15 -17.99 -6.91
C GLU A 95 15.72 -18.36 -6.50
N GLN A 96 14.75 -18.16 -7.39
CA GLN A 96 13.35 -18.32 -7.07
C GLN A 96 12.98 -19.78 -6.81
N LYS A 97 12.37 -20.01 -5.65
CA LYS A 97 11.82 -21.32 -5.26
C LYS A 97 10.31 -21.23 -5.15
N LEU A 98 9.62 -22.31 -5.54
CA LEU A 98 8.19 -22.42 -5.33
C LEU A 98 7.91 -22.71 -3.86
N VAL A 99 7.03 -21.91 -3.25
CA VAL A 99 6.52 -22.09 -1.90
C VAL A 99 5.01 -22.27 -2.00
N ARG A 100 4.50 -23.34 -1.39
CA ARG A 100 3.07 -23.64 -1.36
C ARG A 100 2.53 -23.44 0.05
N VAL A 101 1.40 -22.75 0.16
CA VAL A 101 0.70 -22.49 1.42
C VAL A 101 -0.74 -22.95 1.28
N ASN A 102 -1.16 -23.88 2.13
CA ASN A 102 -2.55 -24.29 2.24
C ASN A 102 -3.25 -23.37 3.23
N VAL A 103 -4.34 -22.74 2.79
CA VAL A 103 -5.04 -21.70 3.53
C VAL A 103 -6.48 -22.15 3.79
N THR A 104 -6.88 -22.15 5.06
CA THR A 104 -8.22 -22.51 5.52
C THR A 104 -8.99 -21.30 6.07
N CYS A 105 -8.43 -20.11 5.93
CA CYS A 105 -9.01 -18.83 6.38
C CYS A 105 -9.26 -17.90 5.18
N PRO A 106 -9.97 -16.78 5.38
CA PRO A 106 -10.19 -15.79 4.32
C PRO A 106 -8.87 -15.25 3.75
N VAL A 107 -8.81 -15.12 2.43
CA VAL A 107 -7.72 -14.45 1.72
C VAL A 107 -8.18 -13.08 1.27
N ILE A 108 -7.36 -12.06 1.52
CA ILE A 108 -7.60 -10.69 1.07
C ILE A 108 -6.51 -10.30 0.09
N ALA A 109 -6.89 -9.99 -1.14
CA ALA A 109 -5.98 -9.49 -2.17
C ALA A 109 -5.88 -7.96 -2.06
N CYS A 110 -4.69 -7.49 -1.69
CA CYS A 110 -4.30 -6.07 -1.65
C CYS A 110 -3.09 -5.79 -2.57
N ASP A 111 -3.02 -6.50 -3.69
CA ASP A 111 -1.90 -6.57 -4.63
C ASP A 111 -1.88 -5.45 -5.69
N GLY A 112 -2.90 -4.59 -5.70
CA GLY A 112 -2.94 -3.39 -6.54
C GLY A 112 -3.48 -3.66 -7.95
N ALA A 113 -3.21 -2.75 -8.88
CA ALA A 113 -3.82 -2.77 -10.22
C ALA A 113 -3.23 -3.79 -11.20
N GLY A 114 -2.20 -4.55 -10.80
CA GLY A 114 -1.43 -5.43 -11.69
C GLY A 114 -0.29 -4.70 -12.36
#